data_AF-A0A1Q7VFI3-F1
#
_entry.id   AF-A0A1Q7VFI3-F1
#
_cell.length_a   1.000
_cell.length_b   1.000
_cell.length_c   1.000
_cell.angle_alpha   90.00
_cell.angle_beta   90.00
_cell.angle_gamma   90.00
#
_symmetry.space_group_name_H-M   'P 1'
#
loop_
_entity.id
_entity.type
_entity.pdbx_description
1 polymer ?
#
loop_
_entity_poly.entity_id
_entity_poly.type
_entity_poly.pdbx_seq_one_letter_code
_entity_poly.pdbx_strand_id
1 'polypeptide(L)'
;MARGAGWYSKQFEGTGGGGMLELHWVELPVGIDTETGLSRFTAWILSAERAALPFSLHIPGTVLRTGQGAGHRRAALTALAVFPPASAR
;
A
#
# COMPACT_ATOMS: atom_id res chain seq x y z
N MET A 1 2.82 25.93 11.44
CA MET A 1 1.76 25.68 10.44
C MET A 1 1.55 24.18 10.34
N ALA A 2 0.51 23.70 11.01
CA ALA A 2 0.11 22.31 11.01
C ALA A 2 -0.52 21.95 9.66
N ARG A 3 0.00 20.90 9.03
CA ARG A 3 -0.81 19.94 8.26
C ARG A 3 -0.21 18.56 8.49
N GLY A 4 -0.33 18.09 9.73
CA GLY A 4 -0.43 16.67 9.95
C GLY A 4 -1.66 16.21 9.18
N ALA A 5 -1.46 15.63 8.01
CA ALA A 5 -2.45 14.78 7.36
C ALA A 5 -2.61 13.53 8.23
N GLY A 6 -3.11 13.73 9.44
CA GLY A 6 -3.77 12.69 10.18
C GLY A 6 -5.00 12.30 9.38
N TRP A 7 -5.34 11.02 9.48
CA TRP A 7 -6.56 10.38 8.99
C TRP A 7 -6.48 9.91 7.54
N TYR A 8 -5.74 8.82 7.29
CA TYR A 8 -6.21 7.69 6.47
C TYR A 8 -5.32 6.43 6.56
N SER A 9 -4.98 5.98 7.78
CA SER A 9 -4.57 4.57 7.99
C SER A 9 -4.75 4.09 9.44
N LYS A 10 -5.69 4.66 10.21
CA LYS A 10 -6.20 3.99 11.42
C LYS A 10 -7.11 2.80 11.03
N GLN A 11 -6.62 1.95 10.13
CA GLN A 11 -6.97 0.54 10.10
C GLN A 11 -5.66 -0.26 10.17
N PHE A 12 -4.84 0.12 11.16
CA PHE A 12 -4.08 -0.85 11.92
C PHE A 12 -5.03 -1.49 12.96
N GLU A 13 -6.15 -2.09 12.54
CA GLU A 13 -6.92 -2.98 13.42
C GLU A 13 -6.40 -4.40 13.28
N GLY A 14 -5.12 -4.56 13.64
CA GLY A 14 -4.63 -5.81 14.18
C GLY A 14 -5.18 -5.95 15.60
N THR A 15 -6.45 -6.31 15.73
CA THR A 15 -7.03 -6.68 17.02
C THR A 15 -6.43 -8.02 17.43
N GLY A 16 -5.28 -7.98 18.11
CA GLY A 16 -4.67 -9.10 18.82
C GLY A 16 -3.50 -9.78 18.09
N GLY A 17 -2.27 -9.52 18.56
CA GLY A 17 -1.10 -10.41 18.46
C GLY A 17 -0.68 -10.88 17.06
N GLY A 18 0.17 -10.11 16.37
CA GLY A 18 0.75 -10.50 15.08
C GLY A 18 0.08 -9.83 13.88
N GLY A 19 0.05 -8.49 13.88
CA GLY A 19 -0.62 -7.71 12.86
C GLY A 19 -0.01 -7.88 11.47
N MET A 20 -0.86 -7.85 10.46
CA MET A 20 -0.52 -7.79 9.05
C MET A 20 -1.00 -6.46 8.48
N LEU A 21 -0.25 -5.88 7.53
CA LEU A 21 -0.66 -4.67 6.83
C LEU A 21 -1.45 -5.01 5.57
N GLU A 22 -2.72 -4.65 5.51
CA GLU A 22 -3.53 -4.78 4.30
C GLU A 22 -3.49 -3.47 3.50
N LEU A 23 -3.08 -3.55 2.24
CA LEU A 23 -2.98 -2.38 1.36
C LEU A 23 -4.04 -2.49 0.27
N HIS A 24 -5.18 -1.82 0.45
CA HIS A 24 -6.32 -1.92 -0.45
C HIS A 24 -6.57 -0.62 -1.22
N TRP A 25 -6.45 -0.66 -2.55
CA TRP A 25 -6.64 0.52 -3.41
C TRP A 25 -8.05 1.11 -3.29
N VAL A 26 -9.05 0.27 -3.05
CA VAL A 26 -10.45 0.70 -2.88
C VAL A 26 -10.65 1.56 -1.63
N GLU A 27 -9.75 1.48 -0.64
CA GLU A 27 -9.79 2.33 0.55
C GLU A 27 -9.23 3.73 0.29
N LEU A 28 -8.59 3.96 -0.86
CA LEU A 28 -8.14 5.30 -1.19
C LEU A 28 -9.33 6.24 -1.44
N PRO A 29 -9.21 7.52 -1.05
CA PRO A 29 -10.25 8.51 -1.34
C PRO A 29 -10.55 8.58 -2.84
N VAL A 30 -11.84 8.58 -3.18
CA VAL A 30 -12.30 8.91 -4.54
C VAL A 30 -11.76 10.28 -4.94
N GLY A 31 -11.08 10.34 -6.09
CA GLY A 31 -10.45 11.56 -6.61
C GLY A 31 -8.97 11.74 -6.24
N ILE A 32 -8.34 10.76 -5.57
CA ILE A 32 -6.88 10.75 -5.44
C ILE A 32 -6.22 10.56 -6.81
N ASP A 33 -5.18 11.34 -7.08
CA ASP A 33 -4.36 11.12 -8.25
C ASP A 33 -3.64 9.77 -8.15
N THR A 34 -3.54 9.05 -9.28
CA THR A 34 -2.94 7.72 -9.31
C THR A 34 -1.48 7.73 -8.85
N GLU A 35 -0.69 8.73 -9.27
CA GLU A 35 0.71 8.83 -8.81
C GLU A 35 0.78 9.03 -7.30
N THR A 36 -0.15 9.82 -6.75
CA THR A 36 -0.22 10.05 -5.31
C THR A 36 -0.60 8.77 -4.57
N GLY A 37 -1.54 7.98 -5.09
CA GLY A 37 -1.88 6.65 -4.57
C GLY A 37 -0.67 5.72 -4.58
N LEU A 38 -0.02 5.57 -5.74
CA LEU A 38 1.16 4.72 -5.91
C LEU A 38 2.32 5.12 -4.98
N SER A 39 2.57 6.43 -4.81
CA SER A 39 3.60 6.94 -3.91
C SER A 39 3.33 6.57 -2.45
N ARG A 40 2.08 6.68 -1.99
CA ARG A 40 1.69 6.25 -0.63
C ARG A 40 1.85 4.75 -0.44
N PHE A 41 1.37 3.94 -1.38
CA PHE A 41 1.49 2.49 -1.34
C PHE A 41 2.96 2.05 -1.30
N THR A 42 3.81 2.69 -2.09
CA THR A 42 5.26 2.45 -2.09
C THR A 42 5.86 2.74 -0.72
N ALA A 43 5.52 3.87 -0.11
CA ALA A 43 6.00 4.23 1.23
C ALA A 43 5.56 3.23 2.31
N TRP A 44 4.32 2.72 2.22
CA TRP A 44 3.81 1.71 3.14
C TRP A 44 4.50 0.36 2.99
N ILE A 45 4.72 -0.12 1.75
CA ILE A 45 5.46 -1.37 1.48
C ILE A 45 6.89 -1.29 2.04
N LEU A 46 7.59 -0.17 1.82
CA LEU A 46 8.93 0.03 2.34
C LEU A 46 8.95 0.09 3.88
N SER A 47 7.92 0.68 4.49
CA SER A 47 7.80 0.73 5.95
C SER A 47 7.51 -0.65 6.55
N ALA A 48 6.62 -1.42 5.93
CA ALA A 48 6.31 -2.79 6.34
C ALA A 48 7.54 -3.70 6.24
N GLU A 49 8.33 -3.56 5.18
CA GLU A 49 9.57 -4.33 5.02
C GLU A 49 10.59 -4.01 6.12
N ARG A 50 10.80 -2.73 6.44
CA ARG A 50 11.67 -2.30 7.55
C ARG A 50 11.20 -2.82 8.91
N ALA A 51 9.89 -2.91 9.10
CA ALA A 51 9.28 -3.43 10.32
C ALA A 51 9.19 -4.97 10.35
N ALA A 52 9.70 -5.66 9.33
CA ALA A 52 9.52 -7.09 9.12
C ALA A 52 8.04 -7.54 9.20
N LEU A 53 7.12 -6.66 8.84
CA LEU A 53 5.68 -6.84 8.97
C LEU A 53 5.12 -7.55 7.72
N PRO A 54 4.36 -8.64 7.86
CA PRO A 54 3.64 -9.24 6.74
C PRO A 54 2.65 -8.24 6.14
N PHE A 55 2.50 -8.22 4.82
CA PHE A 55 1.54 -7.34 4.15
C PHE A 55 0.89 -7.98 2.92
N SER A 56 -0.33 -7.56 2.57
CA SER A 56 -1.01 -7.87 1.30
C SER A 56 -1.11 -6.60 0.44
N LEU A 57 -1.25 -6.79 -0.87
CA LEU A 57 -1.46 -5.69 -1.81
C LEU A 57 -2.64 -6.02 -2.72
N HIS A 58 -3.66 -5.18 -2.68
CA HIS A 58 -4.87 -5.31 -3.47
C HIS A 58 -5.03 -4.04 -4.30
N ILE A 59 -4.67 -4.13 -5.58
CA ILE A 59 -4.82 -3.04 -6.56
C ILE A 59 -5.67 -3.51 -7.73
N PRO A 60 -6.28 -2.60 -8.51
CA PRO A 60 -7.02 -2.97 -9.71
C PRO A 60 -6.12 -3.76 -10.67
N GLY A 61 -6.55 -4.97 -11.02
CA GLY A 61 -5.82 -5.86 -11.93
C GLY A 61 -4.70 -6.69 -11.28
N THR A 62 -4.39 -6.52 -9.99
CA THR A 62 -3.37 -7.34 -9.32
C THR A 62 -3.65 -7.50 -7.83
N VAL A 63 -3.65 -8.75 -7.36
CA VAL A 63 -3.83 -9.11 -5.96
C VAL A 63 -2.65 -9.96 -5.51
N LEU A 64 -1.86 -9.44 -4.56
CA LEU A 64 -0.85 -10.18 -3.85
C LEU A 64 -1.39 -10.55 -2.46
N ARG A 65 -1.41 -11.86 -2.19
CA ARG A 65 -1.72 -12.39 -0.86
C ARG A 65 -0.68 -11.94 0.16
N THR A 66 -1.00 -12.12 1.43
CA THR A 66 -0.09 -11.91 2.55
C THR A 66 1.27 -12.56 2.29
N GLY A 67 2.31 -11.75 2.37
CA GLY A 67 3.67 -12.21 2.26
C GLY A 67 4.63 -11.29 3.01
N GLN A 68 5.88 -11.73 3.11
CA GLN A 68 6.93 -11.01 3.79
C GLN A 68 8.26 -11.24 3.07
N GLY A 69 9.21 -10.33 3.25
CA GLY A 69 10.57 -10.46 2.73
C GLY A 69 10.80 -9.77 1.39
N ALA A 70 12.06 -9.81 0.94
CA ALA A 70 12.51 -9.04 -0.22
C ALA A 70 11.84 -9.46 -1.54
N GLY A 71 11.52 -10.75 -1.70
CA GLY A 71 10.80 -11.26 -2.87
C GLY A 71 9.37 -10.71 -2.95
N HIS A 72 8.67 -10.71 -1.82
CA HIS A 72 7.31 -10.15 -1.72
C HIS A 72 7.29 -8.64 -1.96
N ARG A 73 8.23 -7.92 -1.33
CA ARG A 73 8.45 -6.49 -1.59
C ARG A 73 8.66 -6.21 -3.07
N ARG A 74 9.52 -6.99 -3.73
CA ARG A 74 9.81 -6.80 -5.16
C ARG A 74 8.57 -7.04 -6.00
N ALA A 75 7.82 -8.12 -5.77
CA ALA A 75 6.58 -8.40 -6.48
C ALA A 75 5.56 -7.26 -6.30
N ALA A 76 5.43 -6.74 -5.09
CA ALA A 76 4.53 -5.63 -4.79
C ALA A 76 4.94 -4.32 -5.51
N LEU A 77 6.23 -3.98 -5.48
CA LEU A 77 6.75 -2.81 -6.20
C LEU A 77 6.64 -2.96 -7.71
N THR A 78 6.84 -4.18 -8.25
CA THR A 78 6.62 -4.46 -9.67
C THR A 78 5.16 -4.28 -10.04
N ALA A 79 4.22 -4.76 -9.22
CA ALA A 79 2.79 -4.56 -9.43
C ALA A 79 2.41 -3.06 -9.48
N LEU A 80 2.99 -2.25 -8.60
CA LEU A 80 2.81 -0.79 -8.61
C LEU A 80 3.44 -0.13 -9.85
N ALA A 81 4.58 -0.64 -10.33
CA ALA A 81 5.28 -0.09 -11.49
C ALA A 81 4.59 -0.41 -12.83
N VAL A 82 3.88 -1.55 -12.92
CA VAL A 82 3.07 -1.90 -14.10
C VAL A 82 1.67 -1.29 -14.04
N PHE A 83 1.30 -0.66 -12.92
CA PHE A 83 0.02 0.02 -12.81
C PHE A 83 0.00 1.18 -13.81
N PRO A 84 -1.04 1.28 -14.66
CA PRO A 84 -1.09 2.32 -15.66
C PRO A 84 -1.06 3.69 -14.97
N PRO A 85 -0.12 4.58 -15.31
CA PRO A 85 -0.22 5.95 -14.85
C PRO A 85 -1.55 6.50 -15.36
N ALA A 86 -2.30 7.21 -14.53
CA ALA A 86 -3.57 7.84 -14.94
C ALA A 86 -3.40 8.78 -16.14
N SER A 87 -2.16 9.14 -16.49
CA SER A 87 -1.84 9.97 -17.63
C SER A 87 -1.45 9.14 -18.85
N ALA A 88 -2.47 8.79 -19.63
CA ALA A 88 -2.38 8.80 -21.08
C ALA A 88 -3.71 9.34 -21.63
N ARG A 89 -3.96 10.64 -21.41
CA ARG A 89 -4.93 11.37 -22.22
C ARG A 89 -4.56 12.83 -22.36
#